data_AF-A0A9N7YZ12-F1
#
_entry.id   AF-A0A9N7YZ12-F1
#
_cell.length_a   1.000
_cell.length_b   1.000
_cell.length_c   1.000
_cell.angle_alpha   90.00
_cell.angle_beta   90.00
_cell.angle_gamma   90.00
#
_symmetry.space_group_name_H-M   'P 1'
#
loop_
_entity.id
_entity.type
_entity.pdbx_description
1 polymer ?
#
loop_
_entity_poly.entity_id
_entity_poly.type
_entity_poly.pdbx_seq_one_letter_code
_entity_poly.pdbx_strand_id
1 'polypeptide(L)'
;MPGANLRWLSAAPPLLLLLTCCPPARAYFAEERWSPESPLLAPRVLLALICRNSEHSLPYFLGTIERLNYPKDRMALWVATDHNEDNTTAVLRDWLVKVQNLYHNVEWRPKEEPRRYTDEEGPKQWTDLRYDHIMKLRQVALDSAREMWADFFMLADCDNLLTNPDTVWKLMQENKTIIAPMLESRAAYSNFWCGMTSQGYYKRTPAYLPMRKRVRKGCFAVPMVHSTFLIDLRKEASTQLAFHPPHPEYNWAFDDIIVFAFSARMADVQMFVCNRETYGYFPVPLRSHNTLRDEADSFLHSVLEVNVRNAPVKPSKFIRVPTKQPDKLGFDEVFMINLPRRTDRRDRMMRTLYEQEIACKVIAAVDGKAMNISEINAMGIHMLPGYSDPYHGRPLTKGELGCFLSHHKIWKEIVERRLPISLVIEDDLRFEIFFKRRLMNLMSEVQDEGLDWDLIYIGRKRMQVDHPEKAVPNIHNIVEADYSYWTLGYMISLQGAEKLLKAEPLKRILPVDEFLPIMFDKHPVSDYMEQFESRDLKAFSAEPLLVYPTHYTGDSGYISDTETSTVWDNDKVRTDWDRARSGKTGEQAEISTEAQNSDVLQSPLDSAARDEL
;
A
#
# COMPACT_ATOMS: atom_id res chain seq x y z
N MET A 1 60.25 -15.73 45.00
CA MET A 1 61.33 -15.94 44.00
C MET A 1 60.82 -16.90 42.93
N PRO A 2 61.21 -16.72 41.66
CA PRO A 2 60.34 -16.21 40.58
C PRO A 2 59.99 -17.22 39.47
N GLY A 3 59.07 -16.86 38.55
CA GLY A 3 59.07 -17.38 37.16
C GLY A 3 57.71 -17.59 36.48
N ALA A 4 57.34 -16.67 35.56
CA ALA A 4 56.69 -16.81 34.23
C ALA A 4 55.86 -18.10 33.89
N ASN A 5 54.71 -18.14 33.19
CA ASN A 5 54.22 -17.34 32.04
C ASN A 5 52.75 -17.73 31.66
N LEU A 6 52.01 -16.75 31.12
CA LEU A 6 50.93 -16.75 30.07
C LEU A 6 49.56 -17.48 30.16
N ARG A 7 48.50 -16.63 30.12
CA ARG A 7 47.23 -16.62 29.31
C ARG A 7 46.27 -17.84 29.41
N TRP A 8 44.94 -17.70 29.52
CA TRP A 8 43.98 -16.84 28.79
C TRP A 8 42.70 -16.66 29.62
N LEU A 9 42.07 -15.48 29.56
CA LEU A 9 40.62 -15.28 29.39
C LEU A 9 40.33 -13.78 29.34
N SER A 10 39.94 -13.33 28.15
CA SER A 10 39.53 -11.97 27.83
C SER A 10 38.12 -11.68 28.35
N ALA A 11 38.01 -10.81 29.35
CA ALA A 11 36.79 -10.11 29.68
C ALA A 11 36.98 -8.64 29.29
N ALA A 12 36.23 -8.18 28.30
CA ALA A 12 36.07 -6.77 27.99
C ALA A 12 34.86 -6.22 28.75
N PRO A 13 35.02 -5.22 29.63
CA PRO A 13 33.93 -4.40 30.14
C PRO A 13 33.96 -2.99 29.49
N PRO A 14 32.92 -2.16 29.70
CA PRO A 14 32.29 -1.34 28.68
C PRO A 14 33.01 0.00 28.49
N LEU A 15 33.31 0.34 27.24
CA LEU A 15 33.91 1.63 26.88
C LEU A 15 33.02 2.32 25.84
N LEU A 16 31.81 2.73 26.24
CA LEU A 16 30.94 3.52 25.35
C LEU A 16 29.83 4.30 26.05
N LEU A 17 30.14 4.94 27.20
CA LEU A 17 29.15 5.80 27.87
C LEU A 17 29.69 7.11 28.47
N LEU A 18 30.92 7.55 28.14
CA LEU A 18 31.50 8.78 28.73
C LEU A 18 32.34 9.63 27.75
N LEU A 19 31.93 9.75 26.47
CA LEU A 19 32.65 10.58 25.47
C LEU A 19 31.88 11.81 24.96
N THR A 20 30.81 12.25 25.62
CA THR A 20 30.09 13.48 25.21
C THR A 20 30.25 14.66 26.15
N CYS A 21 31.31 14.70 26.96
CA CYS A 21 31.69 15.88 27.73
C CYS A 21 33.23 16.01 27.78
N CYS A 22 33.89 16.15 26.63
CA CYS A 22 35.21 16.75 26.62
C CYS A 22 35.06 18.23 27.01
N PRO A 23 35.69 18.72 28.08
CA PRO A 23 35.73 20.16 28.33
C PRO A 23 36.50 20.82 27.18
N PRO A 24 36.24 22.10 26.85
CA PRO A 24 37.01 22.78 25.83
C PRO A 24 38.48 22.69 26.22
N ALA A 25 39.33 22.22 25.30
CA ALA A 25 40.75 22.15 25.48
C ALA A 25 41.22 23.51 26.01
N ARG A 26 41.59 23.56 27.29
CA ARG A 26 42.04 24.80 27.93
C ARG A 26 43.41 25.12 27.35
N ALA A 27 43.41 25.91 26.29
CA ALA A 27 44.60 26.54 25.80
C ALA A 27 45.23 27.40 26.91
N TYR A 28 46.57 27.43 26.94
CA TYR A 28 47.35 27.96 28.06
C TYR A 28 47.22 29.49 28.14
N PHE A 29 47.08 30.13 26.97
CA PHE A 29 46.83 31.56 26.81
C PHE A 29 45.33 31.85 26.59
N ALA A 30 44.85 32.99 27.07
CA ALA A 30 43.45 33.37 26.91
C ALA A 30 43.08 33.63 25.45
N GLU A 31 44.07 34.05 24.66
CA GLU A 31 44.03 34.35 23.23
C GLU A 31 43.85 33.10 22.37
N GLU A 32 44.22 31.93 22.88
CA GLU A 32 44.08 30.63 22.19
C GLU A 32 42.75 29.93 22.51
N ARG A 33 41.97 30.49 23.45
CA ARG A 33 40.63 29.99 23.78
C ARG A 33 39.65 30.51 22.73
N TRP A 34 39.39 29.70 21.73
CA TRP A 34 38.33 29.98 20.76
C TRP A 34 37.07 29.18 21.10
N SER A 35 35.91 29.81 20.92
CA SER A 35 34.63 29.11 20.96
C SER A 35 34.35 28.52 19.57
N PRO A 36 33.90 27.26 19.46
CA PRO A 36 33.43 26.71 18.20
C PRO A 36 32.45 27.65 17.49
N GLU A 37 32.67 27.89 16.20
CA GLU A 37 31.74 28.65 15.36
C GLU A 37 30.34 28.01 15.39
N SER A 38 29.30 28.83 15.30
CA SER A 38 27.92 28.33 15.24
C SER A 38 27.66 27.55 13.94
N PRO A 39 26.74 26.57 13.93
CA PRO A 39 26.35 25.86 12.70
C PRO A 39 25.77 26.80 11.64
N LEU A 40 25.91 26.42 10.36
CA LEU A 40 25.24 27.10 9.26
C LEU A 40 23.71 26.99 9.39
N LEU A 41 23.01 28.06 9.01
CA LEU A 41 21.56 28.00 8.85
C LEU A 41 21.18 27.07 7.70
N ALA A 42 20.02 26.44 7.81
CA ALA A 42 19.46 25.67 6.70
C ALA A 42 19.21 26.57 5.49
N PRO A 43 19.40 26.08 4.25
CA PRO A 43 19.02 26.82 3.04
C PRO A 43 17.56 27.28 3.08
N ARG A 44 17.21 28.31 2.31
CA ARG A 44 15.82 28.74 2.15
C ARG A 44 15.13 27.89 1.10
N VAL A 45 13.96 27.35 1.41
CA VAL A 45 13.15 26.55 0.48
C VAL A 45 11.83 27.26 0.22
N LEU A 46 11.45 27.47 -1.03
CA LEU A 46 10.05 27.72 -1.37
C LEU A 46 9.40 26.39 -1.77
N LEU A 47 8.33 26.01 -1.06
CA LEU A 47 7.51 24.84 -1.37
C LEU A 47 6.23 25.33 -2.08
N ALA A 48 6.09 24.97 -3.35
CA ALA A 48 4.94 25.27 -4.17
C ALA A 48 3.92 24.11 -4.18
N LEU A 49 2.69 24.42 -3.81
CA LEU A 49 1.54 23.53 -3.76
C LEU A 49 0.46 24.07 -4.71
N ILE A 50 0.17 23.33 -5.78
CA ILE A 50 -0.91 23.68 -6.72
C ILE A 50 -1.95 22.58 -6.62
N CYS A 51 -3.10 22.90 -6.03
CA CYS A 51 -4.13 21.89 -5.73
C CYS A 51 -5.40 22.11 -6.56
N ARG A 52 -5.86 21.02 -7.18
CA ARG A 52 -7.14 20.93 -7.89
C ARG A 52 -7.87 19.67 -7.42
N ASN A 53 -9.09 19.81 -6.92
CA ASN A 53 -9.95 18.73 -6.48
C ASN A 53 -9.26 17.71 -5.54
N SER A 54 -8.48 18.23 -4.59
CA SER A 54 -7.63 17.47 -3.67
C SER A 54 -8.21 17.36 -2.25
N GLU A 55 -9.51 17.61 -2.03
CA GLU A 55 -10.12 17.55 -0.68
C GLU A 55 -9.84 16.22 0.01
N HIS A 56 -9.92 15.13 -0.75
CA HIS A 56 -9.72 13.77 -0.29
C HIS A 56 -8.27 13.48 0.17
N SER A 57 -7.27 14.11 -0.45
CA SER A 57 -5.84 13.83 -0.22
C SER A 57 -5.19 14.79 0.75
N LEU A 58 -5.65 16.05 0.79
CA LEU A 58 -5.07 17.13 1.58
C LEU A 58 -4.84 16.78 3.06
N PRO A 59 -5.75 16.12 3.80
CA PRO A 59 -5.49 15.78 5.19
C PRO A 59 -4.21 14.95 5.36
N TYR A 60 -4.00 13.94 4.51
CA TYR A 60 -2.83 13.07 4.59
C TYR A 60 -1.59 13.72 4.01
N PHE A 61 -1.72 14.35 2.84
CA PHE A 61 -0.65 15.09 2.16
C PHE A 61 -0.05 16.17 3.07
N LEU A 62 -0.87 17.10 3.57
CA LEU A 62 -0.40 18.20 4.43
C LEU A 62 0.20 17.68 5.74
N GLY A 63 -0.31 16.57 6.26
CA GLY A 63 0.33 15.87 7.37
C GLY A 63 1.77 15.50 7.05
N THR A 64 2.07 15.00 5.85
CA THR A 64 3.45 14.68 5.45
C THR A 64 4.32 15.92 5.33
N ILE A 65 3.79 17.02 4.78
CA ILE A 65 4.49 18.32 4.68
C ILE A 65 4.83 18.89 6.07
N GLU A 66 3.90 18.81 7.01
CA GLU A 66 4.13 19.22 8.40
C GLU A 66 5.27 18.43 9.04
N ARG A 67 5.36 17.14 8.72
CA ARG A 67 6.35 16.22 9.29
C ARG A 67 7.71 16.22 8.60
N LEU A 68 7.86 16.91 7.47
CA LEU A 68 9.19 17.13 6.89
C LEU A 68 10.13 17.71 7.93
N ASN A 69 11.25 17.04 8.15
CA ASN A 69 12.30 17.40 9.09
C ASN A 69 13.14 18.55 8.52
N TYR A 70 12.51 19.69 8.33
CA TYR A 70 13.11 20.91 7.80
C TYR A 70 12.65 22.10 8.65
N PRO A 71 13.54 23.04 9.01
CA PRO A 71 13.15 24.21 9.80
C PRO A 71 12.06 25.01 9.08
N LYS A 72 10.87 25.11 9.69
CA LYS A 72 9.70 25.73 9.06
C LYS A 72 9.92 27.23 8.84
N ASP A 73 10.64 27.89 9.74
CA ASP A 73 11.12 29.28 9.63
C ASP A 73 12.13 29.52 8.50
N ARG A 74 12.61 28.45 7.85
CA ARG A 74 13.46 28.47 6.65
C ARG A 74 12.73 27.97 5.39
N MET A 75 11.44 27.69 5.50
CA MET A 75 10.59 27.23 4.40
C MET A 75 9.43 28.20 4.18
N ALA A 76 9.29 28.68 2.96
CA ALA A 76 8.14 29.45 2.51
C ALA A 76 7.13 28.53 1.82
N LEU A 77 5.84 28.82 2.01
CA LEU A 77 4.75 28.15 1.32
C LEU A 77 4.22 29.05 0.22
N TRP A 78 4.11 28.51 -0.99
CA TRP A 78 3.40 29.12 -2.09
C TRP A 78 2.25 28.20 -2.46
N VAL A 79 1.02 28.62 -2.20
CA VAL A 79 -0.14 27.74 -2.34
C VAL A 79 -1.17 28.37 -3.27
N ALA A 80 -1.48 27.67 -4.35
CA ALA A 80 -2.50 28.05 -5.30
C ALA A 80 -3.57 26.97 -5.42
N THR A 81 -4.80 27.38 -5.72
CA THR A 81 -5.85 26.47 -6.16
C THR A 81 -6.20 26.68 -7.61
N ASP A 82 -6.76 25.65 -8.24
CA ASP A 82 -7.15 25.68 -9.64
C ASP A 82 -8.52 25.03 -9.87
N HIS A 83 -9.56 25.84 -10.13
CA HIS A 83 -10.88 25.38 -10.62
C HIS A 83 -11.40 24.15 -9.83
N ASN A 84 -11.66 24.36 -8.54
CA ASN A 84 -12.12 23.31 -7.63
C ASN A 84 -13.64 23.15 -7.65
N GLU A 85 -14.10 21.91 -7.75
CA GLU A 85 -15.49 21.51 -7.56
C GLU A 85 -15.77 21.06 -6.11
N ASP A 86 -14.74 20.60 -5.41
CA ASP A 86 -14.78 20.10 -4.03
C ASP A 86 -14.35 21.17 -3.00
N ASN A 87 -14.17 20.79 -1.72
CA ASN A 87 -13.79 21.74 -0.66
C ASN A 87 -12.27 22.01 -0.56
N THR A 88 -11.47 21.70 -1.57
CA THR A 88 -10.00 21.92 -1.57
C THR A 88 -9.61 23.30 -1.07
N THR A 89 -10.24 24.36 -1.60
CA THR A 89 -9.93 25.75 -1.22
C THR A 89 -10.20 26.01 0.26
N ALA A 90 -11.31 25.47 0.80
CA ALA A 90 -11.68 25.65 2.20
C ALA A 90 -10.72 24.92 3.15
N VAL A 91 -10.33 23.68 2.81
CA VAL A 91 -9.38 22.87 3.59
C VAL A 91 -8.00 23.55 3.63
N LEU A 92 -7.49 24.01 2.48
CA LEU A 92 -6.21 24.73 2.42
C LEU A 92 -6.25 26.02 3.22
N ARG A 93 -7.31 26.83 3.09
CA ARG A 93 -7.46 28.06 3.85
C ARG A 93 -7.44 27.80 5.36
N ASP A 94 -8.19 26.81 5.84
CA ASP A 94 -8.22 26.43 7.27
C ASP A 94 -6.83 26.00 7.77
N TRP A 95 -6.10 25.22 6.96
CA TRP A 95 -4.73 24.81 7.28
C TRP A 95 -3.76 26.00 7.32
N LEU A 96 -3.74 26.83 6.27
CA LEU A 96 -2.83 27.97 6.12
C LEU A 96 -2.96 28.96 7.28
N VAL A 97 -4.18 29.30 7.70
CA VAL A 97 -4.42 30.19 8.84
C VAL A 97 -3.77 29.67 10.13
N LYS A 98 -3.74 28.35 10.32
CA LYS A 98 -3.17 27.71 11.52
C LYS A 98 -1.66 27.56 11.45
N VAL A 99 -1.08 27.41 10.26
CA VAL A 99 0.37 27.17 10.10
C VAL A 99 1.16 28.41 9.72
N GLN A 100 0.53 29.50 9.29
CA GLN A 100 1.22 30.70 8.78
C GLN A 100 2.36 31.22 9.67
N ASN A 101 2.18 31.18 11.00
CA ASN A 101 3.18 31.66 11.97
C ASN A 101 4.35 30.69 12.20
N LEU A 102 4.27 29.47 11.66
CA LEU A 102 5.34 28.47 11.75
C LEU A 102 6.30 28.57 10.57
N TYR A 103 5.81 28.99 9.41
CA TYR A 103 6.57 29.05 8.16
C TYR A 103 7.20 30.43 7.96
N HIS A 104 8.28 30.49 7.18
CA HIS A 104 8.98 31.75 6.89
C HIS A 104 8.06 32.79 6.24
N ASN A 105 7.29 32.35 5.26
CA ASN A 105 6.33 33.14 4.51
C ASN A 105 5.23 32.22 4.00
N VAL A 106 4.02 32.76 3.83
CA VAL A 106 2.88 32.05 3.23
C VAL A 106 2.25 32.95 2.18
N GLU A 107 2.25 32.48 0.94
CA GLU A 107 1.56 33.09 -0.18
C GLU A 107 0.35 32.24 -0.58
N TRP A 108 -0.82 32.87 -0.64
CA TRP A 108 -2.09 32.20 -0.92
C TRP A 108 -2.76 32.79 -2.16
N ARG A 109 -3.04 31.93 -3.15
CA ARG A 109 -3.62 32.31 -4.45
C ARG A 109 -4.84 31.44 -4.78
N PRO A 110 -6.01 31.76 -4.22
CA PRO A 110 -7.23 31.00 -4.49
C PRO A 110 -7.78 31.28 -5.88
N LYS A 111 -8.22 30.23 -6.58
CA LYS A 111 -9.04 30.29 -7.80
C LYS A 111 -10.29 29.42 -7.61
N GLU A 112 -11.35 30.03 -7.09
CA GLU A 112 -12.64 29.33 -6.90
C GLU A 112 -13.52 29.36 -8.16
N GLU A 113 -13.52 30.49 -8.89
CA GLU A 113 -14.37 30.66 -10.07
C GLU A 113 -13.55 31.03 -11.33
N PRO A 114 -13.86 30.43 -12.50
CA PRO A 114 -14.87 29.36 -12.66
C PRO A 114 -14.42 28.05 -12.00
N ARG A 115 -15.37 27.17 -11.66
CA ARG A 115 -15.06 25.84 -11.08
C ARG A 115 -14.53 24.82 -12.10
N ARG A 116 -14.71 25.12 -13.38
CA ARG A 116 -14.34 24.26 -14.50
C ARG A 116 -13.76 25.07 -15.66
N TYR A 117 -12.94 24.42 -16.46
CA TYR A 117 -12.52 24.95 -17.76
C TYR A 117 -13.66 24.81 -18.77
N THR A 118 -13.67 25.68 -19.78
CA THR A 118 -14.76 25.69 -20.78
C THR A 118 -14.69 24.53 -21.77
N ASP A 119 -13.52 23.92 -21.90
CA ASP A 119 -13.21 22.83 -22.84
C ASP A 119 -13.12 21.46 -22.18
N GLU A 120 -13.44 21.35 -20.89
CA GLU A 120 -13.42 20.08 -20.16
C GLU A 120 -14.83 19.49 -19.99
N GLU A 121 -14.93 18.18 -20.18
CA GLU A 121 -16.14 17.37 -19.98
C GLU A 121 -16.23 16.84 -18.53
N GLY A 122 -15.08 16.66 -17.87
CA GLY A 122 -14.99 16.10 -16.53
C GLY A 122 -13.76 16.57 -15.74
N PRO A 123 -13.77 16.40 -14.40
CA PRO A 123 -12.77 16.98 -13.49
C PRO A 123 -11.35 16.42 -13.68
N LYS A 124 -11.23 15.23 -14.29
CA LYS A 124 -9.96 14.55 -14.55
C LYS A 124 -9.40 14.80 -15.95
N GLN A 125 -10.12 15.50 -16.80
CA GLN A 125 -9.63 15.82 -18.14
C GLN A 125 -8.52 16.87 -18.07
N TRP A 126 -7.46 16.63 -18.85
CA TRP A 126 -6.38 17.58 -19.07
C TRP A 126 -6.54 18.23 -20.44
N THR A 127 -7.04 19.46 -20.45
CA THR A 127 -7.23 20.26 -21.66
C THR A 127 -6.07 21.22 -21.89
N ASP A 128 -5.94 21.76 -23.10
CA ASP A 128 -4.89 22.73 -23.41
C ASP A 128 -5.00 23.99 -22.52
N LEU A 129 -6.22 24.46 -22.25
CA LEU A 129 -6.43 25.59 -21.33
C LEU A 129 -5.96 25.27 -19.91
N ARG A 130 -6.18 24.04 -19.45
CA ARG A 130 -5.70 23.58 -18.14
C ARG A 130 -4.18 23.48 -18.11
N TYR A 131 -3.55 22.87 -19.12
CA TYR A 131 -2.09 22.78 -19.20
C TYR A 131 -1.44 24.18 -19.17
N ASP A 132 -1.94 25.10 -20.00
CA ASP A 132 -1.47 26.48 -20.06
C ASP A 132 -1.57 27.19 -18.70
N HIS A 133 -2.71 27.08 -18.02
CA HIS A 133 -2.91 27.72 -16.72
C HIS A 133 -2.02 27.12 -15.63
N ILE A 134 -1.90 25.79 -15.55
CA ILE A 134 -1.02 25.11 -14.58
C ILE A 134 0.45 25.47 -14.81
N MET A 135 0.90 25.51 -16.07
CA MET A 135 2.27 25.95 -16.39
C MET A 135 2.52 27.40 -15.97
N LYS A 136 1.56 28.31 -16.18
CA LYS A 136 1.64 29.69 -15.69
C LYS A 136 1.72 29.76 -14.17
N LEU A 137 0.92 28.97 -13.44
CA LEU A 137 1.00 28.92 -11.97
C LEU A 137 2.37 28.42 -11.49
N ARG A 138 2.90 27.35 -12.09
CA ARG A 138 4.25 26.84 -11.76
C ARG A 138 5.34 27.87 -12.07
N GLN A 139 5.22 28.60 -13.17
CA GLN A 139 6.14 29.67 -13.52
C GLN A 139 6.13 30.79 -12.47
N VAL A 140 4.95 31.28 -12.09
CA VAL A 140 4.82 32.32 -11.06
C VAL A 140 5.39 31.85 -9.72
N ALA A 141 5.19 30.58 -9.35
CA ALA A 141 5.78 30.02 -8.14
C ALA A 141 7.32 29.99 -8.20
N LEU A 142 7.90 29.60 -9.34
CA LEU A 142 9.35 29.61 -9.57
C LEU A 142 9.92 31.03 -9.52
N ASP A 143 9.24 31.99 -10.13
CA ASP A 143 9.67 33.39 -10.12
C ASP A 143 9.57 33.99 -8.71
N SER A 144 8.51 33.68 -7.96
CA SER A 144 8.37 34.07 -6.55
C SER A 144 9.54 33.53 -5.70
N ALA A 145 9.98 32.29 -5.96
CA ALA A 145 11.15 31.70 -5.29
C ALA A 145 12.45 32.47 -5.61
N ARG A 146 12.65 32.87 -6.86
CA ARG A 146 13.80 33.69 -7.28
C ARG A 146 13.76 35.09 -6.67
N GLU A 147 12.60 35.75 -6.70
CA GLU A 147 12.38 37.09 -6.17
C GLU A 147 12.62 37.18 -4.66
N MET A 148 12.29 36.13 -3.90
CA MET A 148 12.60 36.06 -2.47
C MET A 148 13.98 35.49 -2.14
N TRP A 149 14.78 35.19 -3.17
CA TRP A 149 16.13 34.65 -3.07
C TRP A 149 16.15 33.28 -2.38
N ALA A 150 15.14 32.44 -2.59
CA ALA A 150 15.17 31.07 -2.09
C ALA A 150 16.38 30.33 -2.66
N ASP A 151 17.04 29.51 -1.84
CA ASP A 151 18.15 28.67 -2.28
C ASP A 151 17.65 27.48 -3.10
N PHE A 152 16.45 27.00 -2.78
CA PHE A 152 15.80 25.88 -3.45
C PHE A 152 14.32 26.14 -3.69
N PHE A 153 13.81 25.60 -4.80
CA PHE A 153 12.40 25.53 -5.14
C PHE A 153 11.94 24.08 -5.14
N MET A 154 10.92 23.75 -4.37
CA MET A 154 10.32 22.43 -4.35
C MET A 154 8.89 22.50 -4.87
N LEU A 155 8.56 21.69 -5.86
CA LEU A 155 7.20 21.47 -6.31
C LEU A 155 6.71 20.12 -5.76
N ALA A 156 5.49 20.07 -5.24
CA ALA A 156 4.86 18.83 -4.82
C ALA A 156 3.36 18.80 -5.16
N ASP A 157 2.92 17.84 -5.97
CA ASP A 157 1.49 17.61 -6.20
C ASP A 157 0.81 17.17 -4.89
N CYS A 158 -0.43 17.63 -4.68
CA CYS A 158 -1.15 17.57 -3.41
C CYS A 158 -1.68 16.18 -3.01
N ASP A 159 -1.28 15.14 -3.72
CA ASP A 159 -1.56 13.72 -3.48
C ASP A 159 -0.28 12.87 -3.27
N ASN A 160 0.91 13.50 -3.31
CA ASN A 160 2.18 12.83 -3.08
C ASN A 160 2.52 12.70 -1.58
N LEU A 161 2.42 11.49 -1.05
CA LEU A 161 2.68 11.19 0.36
C LEU A 161 4.18 11.08 0.65
N LEU A 162 4.82 12.17 1.09
CA LEU A 162 6.22 12.18 1.51
C LEU A 162 6.42 11.55 2.89
N THR A 163 6.41 10.21 2.93
CA THR A 163 6.49 9.44 4.19
C THR A 163 7.84 9.52 4.87
N ASN A 164 8.92 9.85 4.14
CA ASN A 164 10.26 10.06 4.68
C ASN A 164 10.46 11.53 5.09
N PRO A 165 10.55 11.83 6.40
CA PRO A 165 10.69 13.21 6.90
C PRO A 165 11.94 13.92 6.37
N ASP A 166 13.01 13.19 6.07
CA ASP A 166 14.29 13.78 5.67
C ASP A 166 14.43 13.96 4.16
N THR A 167 13.32 13.81 3.41
CA THR A 167 13.32 13.88 1.93
C THR A 167 14.06 15.11 1.41
N VAL A 168 13.75 16.30 1.94
CA VAL A 168 14.36 17.57 1.50
C VAL A 168 15.88 17.54 1.66
N TRP A 169 16.38 17.17 2.84
CA TRP A 169 17.82 17.09 3.11
C TRP A 169 18.53 16.07 2.23
N LYS A 170 17.93 14.88 2.06
CA LYS A 170 18.50 13.80 1.25
C LYS A 170 18.61 14.20 -0.21
N LEU A 171 17.63 14.92 -0.75
CA LEU A 171 17.69 15.44 -2.12
C LEU A 171 18.75 16.54 -2.27
N MET A 172 18.87 17.45 -1.30
CA MET A 172 19.91 18.49 -1.31
C MET A 172 21.33 17.92 -1.29
N GLN A 173 21.55 16.82 -0.54
CA GLN A 173 22.86 16.17 -0.44
C GLN A 173 23.37 15.58 -1.76
N GLU A 174 22.47 15.24 -2.69
CA GLU A 174 22.85 14.70 -4.00
C GLU A 174 23.43 15.77 -4.95
N ASN A 175 23.32 17.05 -4.56
CA ASN A 175 23.91 18.20 -5.26
C ASN A 175 23.57 18.21 -6.77
N LYS A 176 22.29 18.09 -7.11
CA LYS A 176 21.78 18.14 -8.49
C LYS A 176 20.94 19.38 -8.71
N THR A 177 20.94 19.90 -9.94
CA THR A 177 20.13 21.08 -10.28
C THR A 177 18.64 20.77 -10.24
N ILE A 178 18.21 19.64 -10.79
CA ILE A 178 16.84 19.12 -10.69
C ILE A 178 16.91 17.68 -10.18
N ILE A 179 16.19 17.38 -9.10
CA ILE A 179 16.15 16.04 -8.53
C ILE A 179 14.77 15.70 -7.95
N ALA A 180 14.26 14.52 -8.29
CA ALA A 180 13.04 13.96 -7.71
C ALA A 180 13.35 12.82 -6.74
N PRO A 181 12.63 12.71 -5.61
CA PRO A 181 12.53 11.46 -4.88
C PRO A 181 11.71 10.46 -5.72
N MET A 182 12.19 9.22 -5.86
CA MET A 182 11.37 8.17 -6.48
C MET A 182 10.20 7.83 -5.53
N LEU A 183 8.98 8.09 -5.99
CA LEU A 183 7.76 7.76 -5.26
C LEU A 183 7.26 6.38 -5.66
N GLU A 184 6.79 5.61 -4.69
CA GLU A 184 6.22 4.27 -4.89
C GLU A 184 4.72 4.40 -5.22
N SER A 185 4.30 3.85 -6.37
CA SER A 185 2.88 3.70 -6.73
C SER A 185 2.49 2.23 -6.84
N ARG A 186 1.21 1.99 -7.11
CA ARG A 186 0.75 0.70 -7.63
C ARG A 186 1.36 0.40 -9.00
N ALA A 187 1.48 -0.90 -9.31
CA ALA A 187 1.91 -1.43 -10.60
C ALA A 187 3.27 -0.88 -11.07
N ALA A 188 3.40 -0.62 -12.38
CA ALA A 188 4.64 -0.17 -13.00
C ALA A 188 4.71 1.35 -13.18
N TYR A 189 3.71 2.13 -12.78
CA TYR A 189 3.75 3.59 -12.89
C TYR A 189 4.83 4.21 -11.97
N SER A 190 5.36 5.38 -12.33
CA SER A 190 6.36 6.08 -11.53
C SER A 190 6.45 7.56 -11.92
N ASN A 191 7.02 8.37 -11.03
CA ASN A 191 7.16 9.82 -11.21
C ASN A 191 8.38 10.22 -12.06
N PHE A 192 8.85 9.32 -12.94
CA PHE A 192 9.99 9.56 -13.83
C PHE A 192 9.91 8.70 -15.09
N TRP A 193 10.53 9.15 -16.17
CA TRP A 193 10.70 8.36 -17.38
C TRP A 193 12.16 7.92 -17.54
N CYS A 194 12.40 6.63 -17.81
CA CYS A 194 13.74 6.13 -18.09
C CYS A 194 14.23 6.38 -19.53
N GLY A 195 13.33 6.79 -20.41
CA GLY A 195 13.61 6.98 -21.82
C GLY A 195 12.53 7.83 -22.46
N MET A 196 12.91 8.50 -23.56
CA MET A 196 12.02 9.35 -24.33
C MET A 196 12.30 9.14 -25.83
N THR A 197 11.28 9.24 -26.66
CA THR A 197 11.41 9.21 -28.12
C THR A 197 11.95 10.55 -28.64
N SER A 198 12.33 10.61 -29.92
CA SER A 198 12.73 11.88 -30.56
C SER A 198 11.61 12.93 -30.58
N GLN A 199 10.36 12.49 -30.44
CA GLN A 199 9.15 13.34 -30.42
C GLN A 199 8.68 13.66 -29.00
N GLY A 200 9.47 13.36 -27.96
CA GLY A 200 9.14 13.73 -26.58
C GLY A 200 8.22 12.76 -25.83
N TYR A 201 7.89 11.59 -26.40
CA TYR A 201 7.01 10.61 -25.75
C TYR A 201 7.74 9.59 -24.89
N TYR A 202 7.05 9.02 -23.91
CA TYR A 202 7.56 7.94 -23.05
C TYR A 202 8.17 6.79 -23.86
N LYS A 203 9.32 6.29 -23.40
CA LYS A 203 9.94 5.07 -23.89
C LYS A 203 10.45 4.23 -22.72
N ARG A 204 9.87 3.03 -22.53
CA ARG A 204 10.35 2.07 -21.53
C ARG A 204 11.75 1.58 -21.91
N THR A 205 12.64 1.48 -20.93
CA THR A 205 14.02 0.97 -21.13
C THR A 205 14.31 -0.20 -20.19
N PRO A 206 15.31 -1.06 -20.49
CA PRO A 206 15.69 -2.17 -19.61
C PRO A 206 16.12 -1.73 -18.21
N ALA A 207 16.54 -0.47 -18.03
CA ALA A 207 16.92 0.08 -16.74
C ALA A 207 15.72 0.40 -15.82
N TYR A 208 14.52 0.53 -16.39
CA TYR A 208 13.33 0.99 -15.68
C TYR A 208 12.93 0.10 -14.52
N LEU A 209 12.67 -1.19 -14.78
CA LEU A 209 12.21 -2.12 -13.75
C LEU A 209 13.24 -2.31 -12.61
N PRO A 210 14.55 -2.48 -12.88
CA PRO A 210 15.56 -2.54 -11.80
C PRO A 210 15.62 -1.28 -10.93
N MET A 211 15.44 -0.08 -11.52
CA MET A 211 15.38 1.18 -10.77
C MET A 211 14.08 1.28 -9.96
N ARG A 212 12.93 1.03 -10.60
CA ARG A 212 11.60 1.12 -9.98
C ARG A 212 11.40 0.12 -8.84
N LYS A 213 11.88 -1.12 -9.00
CA LYS A 213 11.87 -2.16 -7.96
C LYS A 213 13.00 -2.00 -6.92
N ARG A 214 13.82 -0.95 -7.03
CA ARG A 214 14.97 -0.66 -6.15
C ARG A 214 15.98 -1.81 -6.05
N VAL A 215 16.05 -2.65 -7.08
CA VAL A 215 17.12 -3.65 -7.25
C VAL A 215 18.45 -2.92 -7.47
N ARG A 216 18.42 -1.86 -8.29
CA ARG A 216 19.54 -0.93 -8.45
C ARG A 216 19.23 0.37 -7.71
N LYS A 217 19.93 0.62 -6.60
CA LYS A 217 19.78 1.82 -5.77
C LYS A 217 20.80 2.90 -6.15
N GLY A 218 20.38 4.17 -6.18
CA GLY A 218 21.23 5.30 -6.52
C GLY A 218 20.45 6.54 -6.96
N CYS A 219 21.18 7.47 -7.56
CA CYS A 219 20.64 8.64 -8.25
C CYS A 219 20.94 8.52 -9.73
N PHE A 220 19.91 8.58 -10.56
CA PHE A 220 20.01 8.27 -11.97
C PHE A 220 19.60 9.47 -12.81
N ALA A 221 20.42 9.76 -13.82
CA ALA A 221 20.05 10.68 -14.87
C ALA A 221 18.86 10.10 -15.64
N VAL A 222 17.81 10.90 -15.80
CA VAL A 222 16.58 10.53 -16.50
C VAL A 222 16.11 11.69 -17.37
N PRO A 223 15.51 11.44 -18.53
CA PRO A 223 15.00 12.51 -19.39
C PRO A 223 13.90 13.35 -18.75
N MET A 224 13.15 12.80 -17.80
CA MET A 224 12.03 13.50 -17.18
C MET A 224 11.74 12.99 -15.77
N VAL A 225 11.45 13.92 -14.85
CA VAL A 225 10.82 13.67 -13.55
C VAL A 225 9.61 14.58 -13.38
N HIS A 226 8.61 14.14 -12.64
CA HIS A 226 7.39 14.91 -12.39
C HIS A 226 6.84 14.71 -10.98
N SER A 227 5.71 15.35 -10.72
CA SER A 227 4.90 15.31 -9.49
C SER A 227 5.54 15.89 -8.23
N THR A 228 6.69 15.38 -7.80
CA THR A 228 7.46 16.01 -6.72
C THR A 228 8.93 16.07 -7.09
N PHE A 229 9.53 17.25 -7.05
CA PHE A 229 10.96 17.44 -7.28
C PHE A 229 11.48 18.74 -6.67
N LEU A 230 12.80 18.80 -6.52
CA LEU A 230 13.56 19.91 -5.97
C LEU A 230 14.46 20.51 -7.07
N ILE A 231 14.47 21.84 -7.16
CA ILE A 231 15.37 22.63 -8.00
C ILE A 231 16.35 23.39 -7.10
N ASP A 232 17.65 23.28 -7.36
CA ASP A 232 18.68 24.10 -6.73
C ASP A 232 18.85 25.42 -7.49
N LEU A 233 18.31 26.50 -6.93
CA LEU A 233 18.30 27.83 -7.54
C LEU A 233 19.65 28.56 -7.43
N ARG A 234 20.58 28.03 -6.63
CA ARG A 234 21.92 28.61 -6.47
C ARG A 234 22.84 28.31 -7.65
N LYS A 235 22.44 27.38 -8.52
CA LYS A 235 23.21 26.98 -9.70
C LYS A 235 22.84 27.88 -10.87
N GLU A 236 23.85 28.40 -11.57
CA GLU A 236 23.67 29.29 -12.72
C GLU A 236 22.73 28.70 -13.79
N ALA A 237 22.86 27.41 -14.11
CA ALA A 237 22.00 26.75 -15.09
C ALA A 237 20.50 26.77 -14.73
N SER A 238 20.14 26.96 -13.46
CA SER A 238 18.74 27.05 -13.02
C SER A 238 18.05 28.35 -13.47
N THR A 239 18.80 29.40 -13.85
CA THR A 239 18.21 30.67 -14.29
C THR A 239 17.51 30.56 -15.64
N GLN A 240 17.90 29.58 -16.46
CA GLN A 240 17.32 29.32 -17.78
C GLN A 240 16.10 28.39 -17.75
N LEU A 241 15.78 27.82 -16.58
CA LEU A 241 14.61 26.96 -16.42
C LEU A 241 13.32 27.80 -16.43
N ALA A 242 12.33 27.32 -17.19
CA ALA A 242 11.00 27.92 -17.25
C ALA A 242 9.92 26.85 -17.41
N PHE A 243 8.81 27.02 -16.71
CA PHE A 243 7.58 26.26 -16.94
C PHE A 243 6.72 26.91 -18.03
N HIS A 244 6.77 28.23 -18.16
CA HIS A 244 6.00 29.01 -19.13
C HIS A 244 6.72 30.34 -19.46
N PRO A 245 6.60 30.88 -20.70
CA PRO A 245 6.03 30.23 -21.87
C PRO A 245 6.88 29.03 -22.33
N PRO A 246 6.33 28.10 -23.12
CA PRO A 246 7.13 27.07 -23.77
C PRO A 246 8.29 27.68 -24.55
N HIS A 247 9.40 26.95 -24.64
CA HIS A 247 10.57 27.40 -25.40
C HIS A 247 10.17 27.69 -26.87
N PRO A 248 10.72 28.71 -27.54
CA PRO A 248 10.33 29.06 -28.91
C PRO A 248 10.51 27.93 -29.95
N GLU A 249 11.43 27.00 -29.69
CA GLU A 249 11.67 25.82 -30.53
C GLU A 249 10.82 24.59 -30.14
N TYR A 250 9.91 24.73 -29.17
CA TYR A 250 9.06 23.63 -28.72
C TYR A 250 8.02 23.24 -29.78
N ASN A 251 8.00 21.98 -30.17
CA ASN A 251 7.07 21.44 -31.18
C ASN A 251 6.50 20.07 -30.82
N TRP A 252 6.57 19.67 -29.55
CA TRP A 252 6.03 18.40 -29.04
C TRP A 252 4.59 18.55 -28.53
N ALA A 253 4.05 17.48 -27.94
CA ALA A 253 2.72 17.49 -27.33
C ALA A 253 2.61 18.59 -26.26
N PHE A 254 1.50 19.32 -26.22
CA PHE A 254 1.30 20.37 -25.24
C PHE A 254 0.89 19.78 -23.88
N ASP A 255 1.90 19.55 -23.05
CA ASP A 255 1.79 18.85 -21.77
C ASP A 255 2.81 19.49 -20.80
N ASP A 256 2.39 19.74 -19.57
CA ASP A 256 3.17 20.51 -18.59
C ASP A 256 4.48 19.82 -18.18
N ILE A 257 4.51 18.49 -18.11
CA ILE A 257 5.71 17.73 -17.73
C ILE A 257 6.67 17.60 -18.92
N ILE A 258 6.15 17.46 -20.15
CA ILE A 258 6.95 17.38 -21.36
C ILE A 258 7.57 18.74 -21.69
N VAL A 259 6.79 19.84 -21.59
CA VAL A 259 7.27 21.21 -21.82
C VAL A 259 8.41 21.55 -20.85
N PHE A 260 8.26 21.24 -19.57
CA PHE A 260 9.30 21.51 -18.58
C PHE A 260 10.56 20.65 -18.80
N ALA A 261 10.41 19.38 -19.15
CA ALA A 261 11.55 18.52 -19.49
C ALA A 261 12.31 19.04 -20.73
N PHE A 262 11.60 19.57 -21.72
CA PHE A 262 12.22 20.23 -22.86
C PHE A 262 12.95 21.52 -22.46
N SER A 263 12.34 22.36 -21.59
CA SER A 263 13.02 23.55 -21.05
C SER A 263 14.32 23.19 -20.33
N ALA A 264 14.30 22.18 -19.46
CA ALA A 264 15.49 21.69 -18.78
C ALA A 264 16.56 21.21 -19.77
N ARG A 265 16.15 20.50 -20.82
CA ARG A 265 17.07 20.07 -21.89
C ARG A 265 17.69 21.25 -22.64
N MET A 266 16.92 22.27 -23.00
CA MET A 266 17.44 23.46 -23.69
C MET A 266 18.36 24.32 -22.81
N ALA A 267 18.17 24.24 -21.49
CA ALA A 267 19.05 24.85 -20.49
C ALA A 267 20.32 24.02 -20.19
N ASP A 268 20.56 22.91 -20.90
CA ASP A 268 21.61 21.92 -20.59
C ASP A 268 21.56 21.39 -19.14
N VAL A 269 20.36 21.31 -18.57
CA VAL A 269 20.11 20.82 -17.21
C VAL A 269 19.60 19.38 -17.25
N GLN A 270 20.41 18.46 -16.73
CA GLN A 270 20.02 17.07 -16.53
C GLN A 270 19.09 16.91 -15.31
N MET A 271 17.95 16.24 -15.51
CA MET A 271 17.07 15.80 -14.42
C MET A 271 17.54 14.47 -13.80
N PHE A 272 17.32 14.32 -12.50
CA PHE A 272 17.71 13.12 -11.75
C PHE A 272 16.56 12.55 -10.92
N VAL A 273 16.49 11.23 -10.80
CA VAL A 273 15.63 10.54 -9.83
C VAL A 273 16.47 9.78 -8.81
N CYS A 274 16.13 9.88 -7.52
CA CYS A 274 16.81 9.19 -6.43
C CYS A 274 15.93 8.09 -5.83
N ASN A 275 16.44 6.87 -5.72
CA ASN A 275 15.73 5.73 -5.11
C ASN A 275 16.53 5.04 -3.98
N ARG A 276 17.56 5.73 -3.44
CA ARG A 276 18.41 5.19 -2.37
C ARG A 276 17.57 4.76 -1.16
N GLU A 277 16.56 5.56 -0.85
CA GLU A 277 15.59 5.31 0.22
C GLU A 277 14.16 5.18 -0.31
N THR A 278 13.23 4.73 0.54
CA THR A 278 11.80 4.94 0.30
C THR A 278 11.51 6.37 0.73
N TYR A 279 11.11 7.21 -0.22
CA TYR A 279 10.84 8.63 0.04
C TYR A 279 9.36 8.90 0.28
N GLY A 280 8.48 8.17 -0.40
CA GLY A 280 7.06 8.42 -0.36
C GLY A 280 6.28 7.56 -1.34
N TYR A 281 4.98 7.82 -1.38
CA TYR A 281 4.00 7.10 -2.18
C TYR A 281 3.11 8.08 -2.95
N PHE A 282 2.51 7.66 -4.05
CA PHE A 282 1.57 8.48 -4.81
C PHE A 282 0.58 7.62 -5.62
N PRO A 283 -0.64 8.12 -5.87
CA PRO A 283 -1.64 7.39 -6.63
C PRO A 283 -1.28 7.31 -8.12
N VAL A 284 -1.85 6.32 -8.79
CA VAL A 284 -1.80 6.24 -10.27
C VAL A 284 -2.85 7.19 -10.83
N PRO A 285 -2.52 8.02 -11.86
CA PRO A 285 -3.48 8.92 -12.48
C PRO A 285 -4.66 8.16 -13.08
N LEU A 286 -5.87 8.65 -12.78
CA LEU A 286 -7.11 8.14 -13.34
C LEU A 286 -7.36 8.68 -14.76
N ARG A 287 -8.31 8.04 -15.46
CA ARG A 287 -8.72 8.44 -16.82
C ARG A 287 -9.57 9.71 -16.79
N SER A 288 -9.69 10.36 -17.95
CA SER A 288 -10.42 11.62 -18.11
C SER A 288 -11.90 11.54 -17.70
N HIS A 289 -12.54 10.39 -17.89
CA HIS A 289 -13.96 10.16 -17.55
C HIS A 289 -14.19 9.77 -16.09
N ASN A 290 -13.14 9.58 -15.29
CA ASN A 290 -13.29 9.23 -13.88
C ASN A 290 -13.81 10.42 -13.06
N THR A 291 -14.47 10.09 -11.96
CA THR A 291 -15.09 11.05 -11.05
C THR A 291 -14.16 11.40 -9.88
N LEU A 292 -14.47 12.47 -9.15
CA LEU A 292 -13.77 12.80 -7.89
C LEU A 292 -13.90 11.72 -6.83
N ARG A 293 -14.99 10.94 -6.86
CA ARG A 293 -15.17 9.79 -5.97
C ARG A 293 -14.20 8.66 -6.32
N ASP A 294 -13.98 8.40 -7.60
CA ASP A 294 -12.99 7.39 -8.03
C ASP A 294 -11.59 7.81 -7.60
N GLU A 295 -11.27 9.11 -7.67
CA GLU A 295 -10.00 9.66 -7.20
C GLU A 295 -9.82 9.48 -5.69
N ALA A 296 -10.86 9.79 -4.90
CA ALA A 296 -10.84 9.58 -3.46
C ALA A 296 -10.64 8.10 -3.08
N ASP A 297 -11.31 7.17 -3.78
CA ASP A 297 -11.16 5.72 -3.56
C ASP A 297 -9.74 5.24 -3.95
N SER A 298 -9.18 5.75 -5.06
CA SER A 298 -7.81 5.44 -5.52
C SER A 298 -6.74 5.96 -4.55
N PHE A 299 -6.91 7.18 -4.05
CA PHE A 299 -6.02 7.76 -3.06
C PHE A 299 -6.10 7.01 -1.72
N LEU A 300 -7.30 6.64 -1.29
CA LEU A 300 -7.49 5.82 -0.08
C LEU A 300 -6.72 4.50 -0.20
N HIS A 301 -6.83 3.80 -1.34
CA HIS A 301 -6.03 2.60 -1.58
C HIS A 301 -4.52 2.86 -1.44
N SER A 302 -4.01 3.98 -1.96
CA SER A 302 -2.60 4.37 -1.82
C SER A 302 -2.20 4.54 -0.34
N VAL A 303 -3.04 5.18 0.48
CA VAL A 303 -2.82 5.30 1.94
C VAL A 303 -2.79 3.91 2.61
N LEU A 304 -3.69 3.01 2.23
CA LEU A 304 -3.77 1.66 2.78
C LEU A 304 -2.54 0.82 2.40
N GLU A 305 -2.05 0.92 1.17
CA GLU A 305 -0.83 0.24 0.73
C GLU A 305 0.41 0.70 1.50
N VAL A 306 0.53 2.00 1.82
CA VAL A 306 1.62 2.50 2.68
C VAL A 306 1.62 1.76 4.02
N ASN A 307 0.43 1.57 4.61
CA ASN A 307 0.23 0.99 5.94
C ASN A 307 0.51 -0.53 5.99
N VAL A 308 0.73 -1.19 4.85
CA VAL A 308 1.07 -2.63 4.81
C VAL A 308 2.49 -2.86 5.33
N ARG A 309 3.45 -2.03 4.90
CA ARG A 309 4.88 -2.21 5.22
C ARG A 309 5.46 -1.09 6.08
N ASN A 310 4.77 0.04 6.21
CA ASN A 310 5.26 1.21 6.92
C ASN A 310 4.33 1.61 8.07
N ALA A 311 4.86 2.45 8.95
CA ALA A 311 4.04 3.11 9.96
C ALA A 311 2.92 3.91 9.28
N PRO A 312 1.70 3.94 9.86
CA PRO A 312 0.60 4.52 9.12
C PRO A 312 0.72 6.01 8.88
N VAL A 313 0.29 6.45 7.70
CA VAL A 313 0.26 7.88 7.36
C VAL A 313 -0.77 8.57 8.24
N LYS A 314 -0.33 9.59 8.98
CA LYS A 314 -1.21 10.36 9.87
C LYS A 314 -1.76 11.59 9.15
N PRO A 315 -3.03 11.96 9.31
CA PRO A 315 -3.51 13.23 8.80
C PRO A 315 -2.80 14.42 9.47
N SER A 316 -2.96 15.60 8.88
CA SER A 316 -2.58 16.90 9.44
C SER A 316 -3.18 17.06 10.83
N LYS A 317 -2.39 17.58 11.77
CA LYS A 317 -2.91 17.93 13.10
C LYS A 317 -3.69 19.25 13.12
N PHE A 318 -3.61 20.02 12.03
CA PHE A 318 -4.26 21.32 11.90
C PHE A 318 -5.57 21.26 11.12
N ILE A 319 -5.86 20.16 10.42
CA ILE A 319 -7.13 19.95 9.71
C ILE A 319 -8.02 19.01 10.52
N ARG A 320 -9.31 19.33 10.58
CA ARG A 320 -10.31 18.42 11.12
C ARG A 320 -10.67 17.38 10.06
N VAL A 321 -10.37 16.12 10.34
CA VAL A 321 -10.85 15.00 9.52
C VAL A 321 -12.27 14.62 9.98
N PRO A 322 -13.24 14.46 9.06
CA PRO A 322 -14.56 13.96 9.41
C PRO A 322 -14.51 12.62 10.14
N THR A 323 -15.37 12.43 11.13
CA THR A 323 -15.52 11.14 11.80
C THR A 323 -16.17 10.17 10.82
N LYS A 324 -15.51 9.04 10.58
CA LYS A 324 -16.02 7.96 9.74
C LYS A 324 -17.21 7.29 10.43
N GLN A 325 -18.15 6.78 9.64
CA GLN A 325 -19.34 6.07 10.12
C GLN A 325 -19.34 4.64 9.58
N PRO A 326 -18.63 3.71 10.25
CA PRO A 326 -18.49 2.35 9.74
C PRO A 326 -19.82 1.61 9.72
N ASP A 327 -20.09 0.89 8.63
CA ASP A 327 -21.25 0.04 8.46
C ASP A 327 -20.82 -1.42 8.17
N LYS A 328 -21.76 -2.35 8.13
CA LYS A 328 -21.49 -3.76 7.82
C LYS A 328 -21.67 -4.12 6.34
N LEU A 329 -21.66 -3.14 5.43
CA LEU A 329 -21.78 -3.36 3.97
C LEU A 329 -23.03 -4.14 3.52
N GLY A 330 -24.09 -4.16 4.34
CA GLY A 330 -25.28 -4.97 4.09
C GLY A 330 -25.21 -6.41 4.62
N PHE A 331 -24.07 -6.84 5.19
CA PHE A 331 -23.96 -8.10 5.92
C PHE A 331 -24.57 -7.98 7.32
N ASP A 332 -25.05 -9.10 7.86
CA ASP A 332 -25.50 -9.19 9.26
C ASP A 332 -24.32 -9.06 10.24
N GLU A 333 -23.17 -9.62 9.85
CA GLU A 333 -21.90 -9.50 10.56
C GLU A 333 -20.70 -9.54 9.62
N VAL A 334 -19.71 -8.72 9.90
CA VAL A 334 -18.37 -8.82 9.31
C VAL A 334 -17.43 -9.29 10.40
N PHE A 335 -16.88 -10.49 10.25
CA PHE A 335 -15.96 -11.10 11.19
C PHE A 335 -14.52 -10.89 10.74
N MET A 336 -13.66 -10.42 11.64
CA MET A 336 -12.22 -10.37 11.43
C MET A 336 -11.52 -11.34 12.39
N ILE A 337 -10.83 -12.33 11.84
CA ILE A 337 -10.07 -13.34 12.60
C ILE A 337 -8.71 -12.75 12.96
N ASN A 338 -8.38 -12.74 14.25
CA ASN A 338 -7.06 -12.29 14.72
C ASN A 338 -6.63 -13.07 15.96
N LEU A 339 -5.35 -13.47 15.98
CA LEU A 339 -4.73 -14.01 17.19
C LEU A 339 -4.54 -12.88 18.22
N PRO A 340 -5.01 -13.04 19.48
CA PRO A 340 -4.92 -11.97 20.49
C PRO A 340 -3.51 -11.42 20.73
N ARG A 341 -2.47 -12.24 20.53
CA ARG A 341 -1.06 -11.85 20.63
C ARG A 341 -0.53 -11.03 19.45
N ARG A 342 -1.22 -10.99 18.31
CA ARG A 342 -0.86 -10.24 17.09
C ARG A 342 -1.52 -8.86 17.09
N THR A 343 -1.17 -8.03 18.07
CA THR A 343 -1.70 -6.66 18.17
C THR A 343 -1.22 -5.79 17.00
N ASP A 344 -0.05 -6.06 16.46
CA ASP A 344 0.50 -5.45 15.24
C ASP A 344 -0.45 -5.58 14.05
N ARG A 345 -0.92 -6.80 13.78
CA ARG A 345 -1.86 -7.08 12.68
C ARG A 345 -3.24 -6.52 12.96
N ARG A 346 -3.72 -6.66 14.21
CA ARG A 346 -5.02 -6.13 14.63
C ARG A 346 -5.10 -4.62 14.46
N ASP A 347 -4.11 -3.88 14.95
CA ASP A 347 -4.13 -2.41 14.93
C ASP A 347 -4.06 -1.87 13.51
N ARG A 348 -3.26 -2.53 12.64
CA ARG A 348 -3.24 -2.25 11.20
C ARG A 348 -4.60 -2.49 10.57
N MET A 349 -5.18 -3.68 10.78
CA MET A 349 -6.42 -4.08 10.13
C MET A 349 -7.62 -3.24 10.60
N MET A 350 -7.73 -2.97 11.90
CA MET A 350 -8.78 -2.11 12.45
C MET A 350 -8.71 -0.69 11.90
N ARG A 351 -7.49 -0.15 11.67
CA ARG A 351 -7.33 1.14 11.00
C ARG A 351 -7.76 1.08 9.55
N THR A 352 -7.33 0.06 8.82
CA THR A 352 -7.70 -0.15 7.42
C THR A 352 -9.22 -0.26 7.23
N LEU A 353 -9.92 -0.97 8.13
CA LEU A 353 -11.37 -1.11 8.11
C LEU A 353 -12.06 0.20 8.48
N TYR A 354 -11.54 0.94 9.47
CA TYR A 354 -12.07 2.26 9.83
C TYR A 354 -11.96 3.28 8.67
N GLU A 355 -10.82 3.32 7.97
CA GLU A 355 -10.62 4.22 6.83
C GLU A 355 -11.57 3.91 5.65
N GLN A 356 -11.91 2.63 5.48
CA GLN A 356 -12.90 2.15 4.50
C GLN A 356 -14.36 2.19 5.00
N GLU A 357 -14.59 2.65 6.24
CA GLU A 357 -15.91 2.70 6.88
C GLU A 357 -16.59 1.32 6.96
N ILE A 358 -15.81 0.31 7.37
CA ILE A 358 -16.27 -1.06 7.56
C ILE A 358 -16.24 -1.39 9.06
N ALA A 359 -17.41 -1.62 9.63
CA ALA A 359 -17.57 -2.14 10.98
C ALA A 359 -17.32 -3.65 10.97
N CYS A 360 -16.54 -4.16 11.93
CA CYS A 360 -16.31 -5.59 12.09
C CYS A 360 -16.35 -6.03 13.55
N LYS A 361 -16.70 -7.29 13.78
CA LYS A 361 -16.49 -8.01 15.02
C LYS A 361 -15.15 -8.75 14.97
N VAL A 362 -14.25 -8.39 15.87
CA VAL A 362 -12.99 -9.14 16.06
C VAL A 362 -13.29 -10.48 16.74
N ILE A 363 -12.92 -11.57 16.08
CA ILE A 363 -12.98 -12.92 16.64
C ILE A 363 -11.58 -13.27 17.13
N ALA A 364 -11.47 -13.51 18.44
CA ALA A 364 -10.26 -14.08 19.03
C ALA A 364 -10.02 -15.47 18.44
N ALA A 365 -9.00 -15.55 17.57
CA ALA A 365 -8.56 -16.77 16.94
C ALA A 365 -7.97 -17.74 17.98
N VAL A 366 -8.11 -19.03 17.71
CA VAL A 366 -7.54 -20.09 18.53
C VAL A 366 -6.04 -20.16 18.26
N ASP A 367 -5.24 -19.87 19.30
CA ASP A 367 -3.79 -20.05 19.21
C ASP A 367 -3.44 -21.53 19.36
N GLY A 368 -3.33 -22.21 18.24
CA GLY A 368 -2.98 -23.62 18.22
C GLY A 368 -1.66 -23.93 18.93
N LYS A 369 -0.68 -23.01 18.93
CA LYS A 369 0.60 -23.21 19.65
C LYS A 369 0.41 -23.30 21.17
N ALA A 370 -0.66 -22.68 21.70
CA ALA A 370 -0.99 -22.72 23.11
C ALA A 370 -1.81 -23.96 23.52
N MET A 371 -2.35 -24.71 22.56
CA MET A 371 -3.16 -25.90 22.84
C MET A 371 -2.30 -27.09 23.26
N ASN A 372 -2.76 -27.85 24.24
CA ASN A 372 -2.14 -29.11 24.62
C ASN A 372 -2.93 -30.33 24.08
N ILE A 373 -2.29 -31.49 24.06
CA ILE A 373 -2.88 -32.73 23.51
C ILE A 373 -4.13 -33.16 24.28
N SER A 374 -4.18 -32.93 25.60
CA SER A 374 -5.35 -33.26 26.42
C SER A 374 -6.58 -32.44 26.04
N GLU A 375 -6.40 -31.15 25.71
CA GLU A 375 -7.48 -30.29 25.20
C GLU A 375 -7.99 -30.76 23.84
N ILE A 376 -7.07 -31.10 22.92
CA ILE A 376 -7.40 -31.62 21.58
C ILE A 376 -8.25 -32.89 21.70
N ASN A 377 -7.83 -33.83 22.54
CA ASN A 377 -8.55 -35.08 22.79
C ASN A 377 -9.91 -34.83 23.47
N ALA A 378 -9.98 -33.91 24.43
CA ALA A 378 -11.22 -33.56 25.12
C ALA A 378 -12.25 -32.92 24.18
N MET A 379 -11.80 -32.23 23.13
CA MET A 379 -12.64 -31.68 22.07
C MET A 379 -13.08 -32.72 21.04
N GLY A 380 -12.63 -33.98 21.13
CA GLY A 380 -12.94 -35.04 20.18
C GLY A 380 -12.34 -34.79 18.80
N ILE A 381 -11.21 -34.07 18.74
CA ILE A 381 -10.55 -33.72 17.49
C ILE A 381 -9.73 -34.91 17.01
N HIS A 382 -10.02 -35.38 15.80
CA HIS A 382 -9.29 -36.46 15.16
C HIS A 382 -8.90 -36.04 13.75
N MET A 383 -7.61 -36.12 13.41
CA MET A 383 -7.14 -35.82 12.06
C MET A 383 -7.71 -36.83 11.07
N LEU A 384 -8.01 -36.37 9.85
CA LEU A 384 -8.45 -37.22 8.76
C LEU A 384 -7.41 -38.34 8.52
N PRO A 385 -7.81 -39.63 8.57
CA PRO A 385 -6.87 -40.73 8.39
C PRO A 385 -6.15 -40.66 7.05
N GLY A 386 -4.82 -40.76 7.07
CA GLY A 386 -4.00 -40.70 5.86
C GLY A 386 -3.74 -39.29 5.31
N TYR A 387 -4.25 -38.23 5.97
CA TYR A 387 -3.92 -36.87 5.58
C TYR A 387 -2.41 -36.61 5.68
N SER A 388 -1.86 -36.12 4.58
CA SER A 388 -0.51 -35.61 4.49
C SER A 388 -0.54 -34.35 3.63
N ASP A 389 0.07 -33.28 4.12
CA ASP A 389 0.32 -32.04 3.40
C ASP A 389 0.96 -32.38 2.03
N PRO A 390 0.36 -31.93 0.91
CA PRO A 390 0.78 -32.35 -0.42
C PRO A 390 2.13 -31.76 -0.86
N TYR A 391 2.65 -30.76 -0.16
CA TYR A 391 3.91 -30.09 -0.48
C TYR A 391 5.07 -30.59 0.38
N HIS A 392 4.79 -30.88 1.65
CA HIS A 392 5.79 -31.17 2.67
C HIS A 392 5.77 -32.63 3.13
N GLY A 393 4.73 -33.41 2.79
CA GLY A 393 4.60 -34.80 3.25
C GLY A 393 4.41 -34.91 4.76
N ARG A 394 3.83 -33.89 5.40
CA ARG A 394 3.70 -33.78 6.87
C ARG A 394 2.23 -33.83 7.33
N PRO A 395 1.95 -34.31 8.54
CA PRO A 395 0.62 -34.20 9.15
C PRO A 395 0.27 -32.75 9.51
N LEU A 396 -0.99 -32.53 9.91
CA LEU A 396 -1.53 -31.24 10.37
C LEU A 396 -0.62 -30.58 11.41
N THR A 397 -0.42 -29.27 11.31
CA THR A 397 0.27 -28.49 12.33
C THR A 397 -0.70 -27.93 13.36
N LYS A 398 -0.19 -27.61 14.55
CA LYS A 398 -0.99 -26.89 15.56
C LYS A 398 -1.50 -25.55 15.04
N GLY A 399 -0.70 -24.84 14.26
CA GLY A 399 -1.10 -23.57 13.66
C GLY A 399 -2.28 -23.72 12.70
N GLU A 400 -2.24 -24.69 11.78
CA GLU A 400 -3.36 -25.02 10.88
C GLU A 400 -4.61 -25.47 11.66
N LEU A 401 -4.44 -26.26 12.73
CA LEU A 401 -5.53 -26.62 13.64
C LEU A 401 -6.18 -25.38 14.27
N GLY A 402 -5.38 -24.44 14.78
CA GLY A 402 -5.86 -23.18 15.35
C GLY A 402 -6.62 -22.32 14.33
N CYS A 403 -6.13 -22.28 13.09
CA CYS A 403 -6.84 -21.63 11.98
C CYS A 403 -8.22 -22.28 11.74
N PHE A 404 -8.26 -23.61 11.58
CA PHE A 404 -9.51 -24.34 11.38
C PHE A 404 -10.53 -24.07 12.49
N LEU A 405 -10.10 -24.18 13.76
CA LEU A 405 -10.98 -23.96 14.91
C LEU A 405 -11.52 -22.52 14.98
N SER A 406 -10.76 -21.55 14.47
CA SER A 406 -11.18 -20.15 14.40
C SER A 406 -12.32 -19.95 13.40
N HIS A 407 -12.24 -20.55 12.22
CA HIS A 407 -13.34 -20.53 11.24
C HIS A 407 -14.55 -21.34 11.71
N HIS A 408 -14.32 -22.53 12.27
CA HIS A 408 -15.39 -23.37 12.82
C HIS A 408 -16.19 -22.63 13.91
N LYS A 409 -15.52 -21.86 14.77
CA LYS A 409 -16.16 -21.00 15.77
C LYS A 409 -17.09 -19.95 15.13
N ILE A 410 -16.69 -19.36 14.01
CA ILE A 410 -17.52 -18.41 13.27
C ILE A 410 -18.74 -19.11 12.66
N TRP A 411 -18.57 -20.27 12.02
CA TRP A 411 -19.70 -21.03 11.47
C TRP A 411 -20.72 -21.37 12.54
N LYS A 412 -20.25 -21.82 13.73
CA LYS A 412 -21.13 -22.05 14.88
C LYS A 412 -21.88 -20.78 15.28
N GLU A 413 -21.19 -19.66 15.40
CA GLU A 413 -21.81 -18.39 15.77
C GLU A 413 -22.86 -17.94 14.73
N ILE A 414 -22.58 -18.09 13.44
CA ILE A 414 -23.52 -17.79 12.35
C ILE A 414 -24.81 -18.60 12.51
N VAL A 415 -24.69 -19.91 12.75
CA VAL A 415 -25.86 -20.80 12.93
C VAL A 415 -26.61 -20.49 14.22
N GLU A 416 -25.90 -20.31 15.33
CA GLU A 416 -26.49 -19.99 16.65
C GLU A 416 -27.27 -18.67 16.63
N ARG A 417 -26.73 -17.64 15.95
CA ARG A 417 -27.37 -16.33 15.80
C ARG A 417 -28.33 -16.26 14.61
N ARG A 418 -28.38 -17.30 13.77
CA ARG A 418 -29.12 -17.35 12.49
C ARG A 418 -28.81 -16.15 11.59
N LEU A 419 -27.53 -15.85 11.35
CA LEU A 419 -27.11 -14.75 10.48
C LEU A 419 -27.26 -15.17 9.01
N PRO A 420 -28.18 -14.57 8.23
CA PRO A 420 -28.37 -14.92 6.82
C PRO A 420 -27.10 -14.85 5.98
N ILE A 421 -26.35 -13.75 6.07
CA ILE A 421 -25.15 -13.52 5.25
C ILE A 421 -24.08 -12.86 6.12
N SER A 422 -22.88 -13.44 6.11
CA SER A 422 -21.73 -12.90 6.84
C SER A 422 -20.49 -12.81 5.95
N LEU A 423 -19.64 -11.81 6.23
CA LEU A 423 -18.31 -11.68 5.64
C LEU A 423 -17.26 -12.13 6.66
N VAL A 424 -16.33 -12.99 6.25
CA VAL A 424 -15.21 -13.44 7.07
C VAL A 424 -13.91 -12.99 6.42
N ILE A 425 -13.04 -12.34 7.19
CA ILE A 425 -11.71 -11.89 6.75
C ILE A 425 -10.63 -12.20 7.78
N GLU A 426 -9.41 -12.46 7.31
CA GLU A 426 -8.21 -12.65 8.13
C GLU A 426 -7.48 -11.31 8.37
N ASP A 427 -6.51 -11.30 9.30
CA ASP A 427 -5.82 -10.08 9.76
C ASP A 427 -4.59 -9.67 8.95
N ASP A 428 -4.16 -10.50 8.00
CA ASP A 428 -2.93 -10.35 7.20
C ASP A 428 -3.18 -10.19 5.70
N LEU A 429 -4.34 -9.62 5.36
CA LEU A 429 -4.69 -9.22 3.99
C LEU A 429 -4.53 -7.71 3.73
N ARG A 430 -4.55 -7.35 2.44
CA ARG A 430 -4.67 -6.00 1.88
C ARG A 430 -5.83 -5.98 0.88
N PHE A 431 -6.42 -4.80 0.69
CA PHE A 431 -7.62 -4.61 -0.11
C PHE A 431 -7.28 -4.07 -1.49
N GLU A 432 -7.98 -4.58 -2.51
CA GLU A 432 -7.86 -4.09 -3.88
C GLU A 432 -8.49 -2.69 -4.04
N ILE A 433 -8.09 -1.95 -5.07
CA ILE A 433 -8.69 -0.65 -5.39
C ILE A 433 -10.22 -0.81 -5.56
N PHE A 434 -10.98 0.20 -5.13
CA PHE A 434 -12.43 0.21 -5.15
C PHE A 434 -13.13 -0.94 -4.38
N PHE A 435 -12.43 -1.62 -3.44
CA PHE A 435 -12.93 -2.79 -2.70
C PHE A 435 -14.40 -2.68 -2.26
N LYS A 436 -14.75 -1.66 -1.47
CA LYS A 436 -16.12 -1.49 -0.91
C LYS A 436 -17.18 -1.47 -2.02
N ARG A 437 -16.93 -0.72 -3.10
CA ARG A 437 -17.86 -0.61 -4.23
C ARG A 437 -17.93 -1.90 -5.04
N ARG A 438 -16.78 -2.54 -5.31
CA ARG A 438 -16.71 -3.81 -6.05
C ARG A 438 -17.46 -4.91 -5.30
N LEU A 439 -17.28 -5.01 -3.98
CA LEU A 439 -17.99 -5.98 -3.14
C LEU A 439 -19.50 -5.71 -3.09
N MET A 440 -19.91 -4.46 -2.89
CA MET A 440 -21.34 -4.10 -2.85
C MET A 440 -22.03 -4.33 -4.19
N ASN A 441 -21.38 -4.01 -5.32
CA ASN A 441 -21.93 -4.28 -6.65
C ASN A 441 -22.08 -5.79 -6.88
N LEU A 442 -21.05 -6.58 -6.53
CA LEU A 442 -21.11 -8.04 -6.61
C LEU A 442 -22.28 -8.60 -5.80
N MET A 443 -22.47 -8.12 -4.57
CA MET A 443 -23.58 -8.55 -3.71
C MET A 443 -24.95 -8.19 -4.30
N SER A 444 -25.10 -7.00 -4.88
CA SER A 444 -26.35 -6.59 -5.53
C SER A 444 -26.67 -7.52 -6.69
N GLU A 445 -25.71 -7.77 -7.59
CA GLU A 445 -25.93 -8.64 -8.76
C GLU A 445 -26.22 -10.09 -8.36
N VAL A 446 -25.51 -10.61 -7.34
CA VAL A 446 -25.78 -11.95 -6.77
C VAL A 446 -27.22 -12.05 -6.24
N GLN A 447 -27.72 -11.00 -5.61
CA GLN A 447 -29.09 -10.95 -5.09
C GLN A 447 -30.12 -10.78 -6.21
N ASP A 448 -29.88 -9.88 -7.16
CA ASP A 448 -30.80 -9.54 -8.25
C ASP A 448 -30.99 -10.71 -9.22
N GLU A 449 -29.91 -11.44 -9.53
CA GLU A 449 -29.96 -12.66 -10.36
C GLU A 449 -30.38 -13.91 -9.57
N GLY A 450 -30.55 -13.81 -8.25
CA GLY A 450 -31.02 -14.91 -7.41
C GLY A 450 -30.08 -16.12 -7.40
N LEU A 451 -28.76 -15.88 -7.40
CA LEU A 451 -27.78 -16.95 -7.37
C LEU A 451 -27.93 -17.77 -6.07
N ASP A 452 -28.02 -19.09 -6.20
CA ASP A 452 -28.05 -20.00 -5.07
C ASP A 452 -26.61 -20.38 -4.67
N TRP A 453 -26.10 -19.75 -3.60
CA TRP A 453 -24.72 -19.86 -3.15
C TRP A 453 -24.61 -20.13 -1.65
N ASP A 454 -23.54 -20.85 -1.27
CA ASP A 454 -23.21 -21.11 0.14
C ASP A 454 -21.95 -20.35 0.58
N LEU A 455 -20.96 -20.27 -0.31
CA LEU A 455 -19.69 -19.60 -0.04
C LEU A 455 -19.20 -18.86 -1.29
N ILE A 456 -18.72 -17.62 -1.12
CA ILE A 456 -18.07 -16.85 -2.21
C ILE A 456 -16.72 -16.35 -1.71
N TYR A 457 -15.63 -16.86 -2.29
CA TYR A 457 -14.28 -16.35 -1.99
C TYR A 457 -14.12 -14.91 -2.48
N ILE A 458 -13.50 -14.07 -1.64
CA ILE A 458 -13.07 -12.72 -2.04
C ILE A 458 -11.53 -12.59 -2.02
N GLY A 459 -10.85 -13.54 -1.38
CA GLY A 459 -9.40 -13.71 -1.41
C GLY A 459 -9.01 -15.15 -1.15
N ARG A 460 -8.28 -15.74 -2.09
CA ARG A 460 -7.77 -17.11 -2.06
C ARG A 460 -6.54 -17.23 -2.97
N LYS A 461 -5.85 -18.36 -2.91
CA LYS A 461 -4.89 -18.81 -3.91
C LYS A 461 -5.53 -19.88 -4.78
N ARG A 462 -5.70 -19.58 -6.06
CA ARG A 462 -6.12 -20.55 -7.05
C ARG A 462 -4.99 -21.56 -7.30
N MET A 463 -5.29 -22.85 -7.17
CA MET A 463 -4.28 -23.91 -7.34
C MET A 463 -4.32 -24.55 -8.73
N GLN A 464 -5.46 -24.49 -9.42
CA GLN A 464 -5.60 -24.92 -10.81
C GLN A 464 -5.31 -23.75 -11.77
N VAL A 465 -4.20 -23.82 -12.50
CA VAL A 465 -3.73 -22.76 -13.42
C VAL A 465 -3.74 -23.15 -14.89
N ASP A 466 -4.03 -24.41 -15.21
CA ASP A 466 -3.95 -24.91 -16.59
C ASP A 466 -5.16 -24.53 -17.45
N HIS A 467 -6.30 -24.21 -16.83
CA HIS A 467 -7.54 -23.86 -17.52
C HIS A 467 -8.33 -22.83 -16.73
N PRO A 468 -9.09 -21.93 -17.40
CA PRO A 468 -9.93 -20.92 -16.74
C PRO A 468 -11.07 -21.56 -15.93
N GLU A 469 -11.48 -20.84 -14.88
CA GLU A 469 -12.67 -21.18 -14.09
C GLU A 469 -13.91 -20.66 -14.83
N LYS A 470 -15.01 -21.38 -14.68
CA LYS A 470 -16.23 -21.09 -15.43
C LYS A 470 -16.94 -19.86 -14.87
N ALA A 471 -17.16 -18.85 -15.72
CA ALA A 471 -17.94 -17.67 -15.36
C ALA A 471 -19.40 -18.03 -15.03
N VAL A 472 -19.98 -17.31 -14.05
CA VAL A 472 -21.42 -17.40 -13.79
C VAL A 472 -22.16 -16.48 -14.78
N PRO A 473 -23.17 -16.98 -15.52
CA PRO A 473 -23.91 -16.13 -16.46
C PRO A 473 -24.60 -14.95 -15.78
N ASN A 474 -24.66 -13.82 -16.48
CA ASN A 474 -25.35 -12.57 -16.09
C ASN A 474 -24.82 -11.84 -14.85
N ILE A 475 -23.89 -12.43 -14.09
CA ILE A 475 -23.29 -11.79 -12.92
C ILE A 475 -21.85 -11.43 -13.24
N HIS A 476 -21.48 -10.16 -13.04
CA HIS A 476 -20.13 -9.69 -13.29
C HIS A 476 -19.16 -10.23 -12.23
N ASN A 477 -17.92 -10.46 -12.66
CA ASN A 477 -16.79 -10.74 -11.79
C ASN A 477 -16.96 -11.94 -10.85
N ILE A 478 -17.65 -12.98 -11.27
CA ILE A 478 -17.84 -14.20 -10.47
C ILE A 478 -17.61 -15.45 -11.30
N VAL A 479 -17.00 -16.45 -10.68
CA VAL A 479 -16.72 -17.76 -11.27
C VAL A 479 -17.10 -18.87 -10.30
N GLU A 480 -17.39 -20.06 -10.83
CA GLU A 480 -17.45 -21.30 -10.04
C GLU A 480 -16.06 -21.57 -9.46
N ALA A 481 -15.97 -21.74 -8.13
CA ALA A 481 -14.68 -21.93 -7.47
C ALA A 481 -14.14 -23.34 -7.76
N ASP A 482 -12.85 -23.44 -8.08
CA ASP A 482 -12.13 -24.71 -8.17
C ASP A 482 -11.17 -24.92 -6.98
N TYR A 483 -10.28 -25.89 -7.04
CA TYR A 483 -9.32 -26.20 -5.98
C TYR A 483 -8.52 -24.95 -5.58
N SER A 484 -8.61 -24.61 -4.29
CA SER A 484 -8.20 -23.33 -3.75
C SER A 484 -7.49 -23.49 -2.42
N TYR A 485 -6.41 -22.74 -2.24
CA TYR A 485 -5.70 -22.56 -0.97
C TYR A 485 -5.97 -21.19 -0.38
N TRP A 486 -5.61 -21.02 0.89
CA TRP A 486 -5.81 -19.78 1.67
C TRP A 486 -7.27 -19.38 1.87
N THR A 487 -7.56 -18.91 3.08
CA THR A 487 -8.90 -18.45 3.49
C THR A 487 -8.92 -16.96 3.83
N LEU A 488 -8.13 -16.16 3.11
CA LEU A 488 -7.93 -14.72 3.36
C LEU A 488 -9.24 -13.98 3.59
N GLY A 489 -10.25 -14.27 2.77
CA GLY A 489 -11.61 -13.83 3.04
C GLY A 489 -12.66 -14.47 2.14
N TYR A 490 -13.86 -14.63 2.68
CA TYR A 490 -15.02 -15.16 1.98
C TYR A 490 -16.33 -14.64 2.57
N MET A 491 -17.36 -14.57 1.73
CA MET A 491 -18.76 -14.46 2.14
C MET A 491 -19.32 -15.84 2.39
N ILE A 492 -20.19 -16.00 3.38
CA ILE A 492 -20.85 -17.27 3.70
C ILE A 492 -22.32 -17.03 4.05
N SER A 493 -23.19 -17.89 3.52
CA SER A 493 -24.61 -17.90 3.87
C SER A 493 -24.86 -18.73 5.14
N LEU A 494 -26.00 -18.51 5.80
CA LEU A 494 -26.45 -19.35 6.91
C LEU A 494 -26.44 -20.84 6.52
N GLN A 495 -26.99 -21.16 5.34
CA GLN A 495 -27.05 -22.51 4.80
C GLN A 495 -25.65 -23.10 4.60
N GLY A 496 -24.71 -22.31 4.07
CA GLY A 496 -23.33 -22.73 3.93
C GLY A 496 -22.70 -23.10 5.27
N ALA A 497 -22.88 -22.26 6.29
CA ALA A 497 -22.38 -22.56 7.63
C ALA A 497 -23.02 -23.83 8.23
N GLU A 498 -24.32 -24.06 8.03
CA GLU A 498 -25.01 -25.29 8.47
C GLU A 498 -24.45 -26.54 7.78
N LYS A 499 -24.21 -26.49 6.46
CA LYS A 499 -23.60 -27.59 5.69
C LYS A 499 -22.20 -27.94 6.20
N LEU A 500 -21.36 -26.93 6.42
CA LEU A 500 -19.99 -27.13 6.92
C LEU A 500 -19.97 -27.77 8.32
N LEU A 501 -20.89 -27.38 9.21
CA LEU A 501 -20.99 -27.98 10.55
C LEU A 501 -21.59 -29.38 10.52
N LYS A 502 -22.56 -29.64 9.65
CA LYS A 502 -23.21 -30.96 9.48
C LYS A 502 -22.23 -32.04 9.06
N ALA A 503 -21.13 -31.68 8.39
CA ALA A 503 -20.04 -32.58 8.02
C ALA A 503 -19.24 -33.12 9.23
N GLU A 504 -19.51 -32.64 10.45
CA GLU A 504 -18.81 -32.99 11.68
C GLU A 504 -17.27 -32.91 11.55
N PRO A 505 -16.72 -31.79 11.04
CA PRO A 505 -15.33 -31.72 10.60
C PRO A 505 -14.30 -31.97 11.71
N LEU A 506 -14.65 -31.74 12.98
CA LEU A 506 -13.75 -32.00 14.11
C LEU A 506 -13.38 -33.49 14.23
N LYS A 507 -14.24 -34.41 13.78
CA LYS A 507 -13.96 -35.86 13.81
C LYS A 507 -13.00 -36.32 12.72
N ARG A 508 -12.68 -35.47 11.75
CA ARG A 508 -11.86 -35.77 10.56
C ARG A 508 -11.19 -34.50 10.03
N ILE A 509 -10.43 -33.85 10.92
CA ILE A 509 -9.88 -32.52 10.66
C ILE A 509 -8.69 -32.58 9.68
N LEU A 510 -8.62 -31.55 8.84
CA LEU A 510 -7.52 -31.20 7.96
C LEU A 510 -7.50 -29.65 7.88
N PRO A 511 -6.50 -29.01 7.24
CA PRO A 511 -6.50 -27.56 7.08
C PRO A 511 -7.80 -27.05 6.45
N VAL A 512 -8.23 -25.85 6.85
CA VAL A 512 -9.53 -25.30 6.43
C VAL A 512 -9.61 -25.11 4.91
N ASP A 513 -8.49 -24.76 4.29
CA ASP A 513 -8.35 -24.60 2.85
C ASP A 513 -8.23 -25.91 2.07
N GLU A 514 -8.08 -27.05 2.75
CA GLU A 514 -8.29 -28.39 2.15
C GLU A 514 -9.73 -28.88 2.39
N PHE A 515 -10.28 -28.61 3.57
CA PHE A 515 -11.64 -29.00 3.93
C PHE A 515 -12.70 -28.31 3.05
N LEU A 516 -12.57 -27.00 2.81
CA LEU A 516 -13.56 -26.28 2.00
C LEU A 516 -13.67 -26.87 0.58
N PRO A 517 -12.59 -27.07 -0.20
CA PRO A 517 -12.66 -27.75 -1.50
C PRO A 517 -13.27 -29.15 -1.49
N ILE A 518 -13.08 -29.92 -0.42
CA ILE A 518 -13.77 -31.21 -0.28
C ILE A 518 -15.28 -30.97 -0.23
N MET A 519 -15.75 -30.01 0.55
CA MET A 519 -17.18 -29.76 0.73
C MET A 519 -17.91 -29.28 -0.52
N PHE A 520 -17.19 -28.74 -1.51
CA PHE A 520 -17.73 -28.39 -2.84
C PHE A 520 -17.22 -29.29 -3.99
N ASP A 521 -16.72 -30.48 -3.66
CA ASP A 521 -16.36 -31.56 -4.61
C ASP A 521 -15.28 -31.17 -5.65
N LYS A 522 -14.30 -30.36 -5.23
CA LYS A 522 -13.19 -29.85 -6.06
C LYS A 522 -11.81 -30.17 -5.49
N HIS A 523 -11.69 -31.17 -4.62
CA HIS A 523 -10.41 -31.56 -4.05
C HIS A 523 -9.70 -32.61 -4.94
N PRO A 524 -8.38 -32.49 -5.21
CA PRO A 524 -7.69 -33.39 -6.15
C PRO A 524 -7.48 -34.82 -5.62
N VAL A 525 -7.53 -35.02 -4.30
CA VAL A 525 -7.37 -36.34 -3.66
C VAL A 525 -8.74 -36.95 -3.34
N SER A 526 -9.10 -38.02 -4.06
CA SER A 526 -10.36 -38.75 -3.89
C SER A 526 -10.52 -39.36 -2.52
N ASP A 527 -9.46 -39.94 -1.97
CA ASP A 527 -9.48 -40.64 -0.67
C ASP A 527 -9.94 -39.71 0.47
N TYR A 528 -9.60 -38.42 0.39
CA TYR A 528 -10.03 -37.42 1.36
C TYR A 528 -11.51 -37.07 1.17
N MET A 529 -11.98 -36.97 -0.07
CA MET A 529 -13.38 -36.69 -0.40
C MET A 529 -14.31 -37.84 -0.01
N GLU A 530 -13.87 -39.09 -0.14
CA GLU A 530 -14.65 -40.27 0.26
C GLU A 530 -14.95 -40.30 1.76
N GLN A 531 -14.16 -39.59 2.57
CA GLN A 531 -14.44 -39.43 4.00
C GLN A 531 -15.63 -38.52 4.28
N PHE A 532 -16.24 -37.84 3.30
CA PHE A 532 -17.38 -36.94 3.51
C PHE A 532 -18.53 -37.28 2.56
N GLU A 533 -19.62 -37.83 3.10
CA GLU A 533 -20.75 -38.30 2.27
C GLU A 533 -21.50 -37.15 1.56
N SER A 534 -21.71 -36.02 2.26
CA SER A 534 -22.38 -34.84 1.70
C SER A 534 -21.34 -33.78 1.34
N ARG A 535 -21.23 -33.46 0.05
CA ARG A 535 -20.30 -32.47 -0.52
C ARG A 535 -21.05 -31.52 -1.47
N ASP A 536 -22.13 -30.95 -0.96
CA ASP A 536 -23.11 -30.15 -1.70
C ASP A 536 -22.99 -28.64 -1.42
N LEU A 537 -21.82 -28.18 -0.97
CA LEU A 537 -21.54 -26.76 -0.78
C LEU A 537 -21.41 -26.07 -2.15
N LYS A 538 -22.16 -25.00 -2.39
CA LYS A 538 -22.12 -24.21 -3.61
C LYS A 538 -21.11 -23.07 -3.45
N ALA A 539 -19.91 -23.28 -3.96
CA ALA A 539 -18.79 -22.35 -3.82
C ALA A 539 -18.50 -21.58 -5.12
N PHE A 540 -18.37 -20.26 -4.99
CA PHE A 540 -17.97 -19.34 -6.06
C PHE A 540 -16.78 -18.48 -5.62
N SER A 541 -16.23 -17.69 -6.52
CA SER A 541 -15.15 -16.74 -6.24
C SER A 541 -15.36 -15.45 -7.01
N ALA A 542 -15.04 -14.32 -6.38
CA ALA A 542 -14.83 -13.06 -7.09
C ALA A 542 -13.65 -13.20 -8.07
N GLU A 543 -13.77 -12.58 -9.24
CA GLU A 543 -12.76 -12.58 -10.32
C GLU A 543 -12.75 -11.21 -11.04
N PRO A 544 -11.71 -10.36 -10.87
CA PRO A 544 -10.52 -10.61 -10.05
C PRO A 544 -10.82 -10.51 -8.56
N LEU A 545 -9.98 -11.15 -7.75
CA LEU A 545 -10.06 -11.13 -6.29
C LEU A 545 -10.12 -9.69 -5.73
N LEU A 546 -10.72 -9.57 -4.55
CA LEU A 546 -10.96 -8.30 -3.87
C LEU A 546 -9.96 -8.05 -2.73
N VAL A 547 -9.35 -9.11 -2.21
CA VAL A 547 -8.31 -9.03 -1.20
C VAL A 547 -7.14 -9.97 -1.52
N TYR A 548 -5.95 -9.56 -1.11
CA TYR A 548 -4.68 -10.22 -1.36
C TYR A 548 -3.88 -10.32 -0.06
N PRO A 549 -2.92 -11.24 0.08
CA PRO A 549 -2.09 -11.27 1.27
C PRO A 549 -1.18 -10.04 1.33
N THR A 550 -0.84 -9.61 2.54
CA THR A 550 0.12 -8.50 2.76
C THR A 550 1.55 -8.86 2.38
N HIS A 551 1.89 -10.12 2.58
CA HIS A 551 3.21 -10.70 2.36
C HIS A 551 3.02 -12.09 1.79
N TYR A 552 3.94 -12.49 0.92
CA TYR A 552 3.96 -13.85 0.41
C TYR A 552 4.98 -14.70 1.16
N THR A 553 4.78 -16.02 1.15
CA THR A 553 5.73 -16.96 1.74
C THR A 553 7.11 -16.77 1.11
N GLY A 554 8.10 -16.37 1.92
CA GLY A 554 9.46 -16.06 1.47
C GLY A 554 9.84 -14.58 1.54
N ASP A 555 8.85 -13.68 1.65
CA ASP A 555 9.11 -12.24 1.80
C ASP A 555 9.97 -11.92 3.03
N SER A 556 10.84 -10.92 2.90
CA SER A 556 11.69 -10.48 3.99
C SER A 556 10.84 -9.97 5.16
N GLY A 557 11.05 -10.54 6.36
CA GLY A 557 10.31 -10.17 7.57
C GLY A 557 8.96 -10.89 7.74
N TYR A 558 8.52 -11.73 6.79
CA TYR A 558 7.30 -12.51 6.93
C TYR A 558 7.48 -13.73 7.85
N ILE A 559 6.57 -13.88 8.82
CA ILE A 559 6.49 -15.05 9.73
C ILE A 559 5.05 -15.57 9.66
N SER A 560 4.89 -16.83 9.20
CA SER A 560 3.61 -17.52 9.18
C SER A 560 3.29 -18.11 10.55
N ASP A 561 2.13 -17.80 11.12
CA ASP A 561 1.68 -18.34 12.40
C ASP A 561 1.07 -19.75 12.27
N THR A 562 0.65 -20.15 11.06
CA THR A 562 0.13 -21.48 10.75
C THR A 562 1.26 -22.48 10.48
N GLU A 563 2.24 -22.10 9.67
CA GLU A 563 3.26 -23.03 9.17
C GLU A 563 4.42 -23.28 10.14
N THR A 564 4.72 -22.34 11.06
CA THR A 564 5.91 -22.36 11.95
C THR A 564 5.60 -22.88 13.36
N SER A 565 4.97 -24.06 13.49
CA SER A 565 4.57 -24.62 14.78
C SER A 565 5.07 -26.07 15.00
N THR A 566 4.47 -26.83 15.92
CA THR A 566 4.73 -28.27 16.06
C THR A 566 3.64 -29.07 15.34
N VAL A 567 3.88 -30.35 15.14
CA VAL A 567 2.84 -31.28 14.69
C VAL A 567 1.67 -31.27 15.69
N TRP A 568 0.44 -31.38 15.19
CA TRP A 568 -0.80 -31.22 15.96
C TRP A 568 -0.89 -32.11 17.21
N ASP A 569 -0.42 -33.35 17.13
CA ASP A 569 -0.46 -34.37 18.19
C ASP A 569 0.89 -34.63 18.87
N ASN A 570 1.95 -33.91 18.50
CA ASN A 570 3.29 -34.17 19.00
C ASN A 570 4.13 -32.90 19.21
N ASP A 571 4.16 -32.44 20.45
CA ASP A 571 4.87 -31.24 20.91
C ASP A 571 6.40 -31.32 20.75
N LYS A 572 6.95 -32.53 20.54
CA LYS A 572 8.40 -32.75 20.40
C LYS A 572 8.87 -32.59 18.96
N VAL A 573 7.97 -32.65 17.98
CA VAL A 573 8.31 -32.50 16.56
C VAL A 573 8.04 -31.07 16.14
N ARG A 574 9.09 -30.26 16.16
CA ARG A 574 9.05 -28.93 15.55
C ARG A 574 8.99 -29.08 14.04
N THR A 575 8.17 -28.25 13.41
CA THR A 575 8.17 -28.10 11.95
C THR A 575 9.13 -27.01 11.49
N ASP A 576 10.19 -26.74 12.28
CA ASP A 576 11.14 -25.64 12.05
C ASP A 576 11.67 -25.68 10.61
N TRP A 577 11.34 -24.59 9.91
CA TRP A 577 11.50 -24.37 8.48
C TRP A 577 12.99 -24.14 8.17
N ASP A 578 13.71 -25.12 7.60
CA ASP A 578 15.10 -24.95 7.17
C ASP A 578 15.16 -24.70 5.64
N ARG A 579 15.26 -23.41 5.26
CA ARG A 579 15.06 -22.86 3.90
C ARG A 579 16.00 -23.37 2.81
N ALA A 580 17.09 -24.05 3.16
CA ALA A 580 18.12 -24.40 2.19
C ALA A 580 17.80 -25.65 1.34
N ARG A 581 16.73 -26.39 1.63
CA ARG A 581 16.50 -27.74 1.05
C ARG A 581 15.24 -27.94 0.21
N SER A 582 14.29 -27.01 0.17
CA SER A 582 13.05 -27.19 -0.61
C SER A 582 13.08 -26.38 -1.90
N GLY A 583 13.32 -27.04 -3.04
CA GLY A 583 13.32 -26.40 -4.37
C GLY A 583 11.93 -26.01 -4.90
N LYS A 584 10.84 -26.42 -4.22
CA LYS A 584 9.44 -26.17 -4.63
C LYS A 584 8.83 -24.87 -4.10
N THR A 585 9.57 -24.09 -3.31
CA THR A 585 9.05 -22.89 -2.61
C THR A 585 8.96 -21.64 -3.48
N GLY A 586 9.64 -21.60 -4.63
CA GLY A 586 9.53 -20.46 -5.57
C GLY A 586 8.13 -20.32 -6.16
N GLU A 587 7.48 -21.45 -6.46
CA GLU A 587 6.11 -21.53 -6.98
C GLU A 587 5.04 -21.23 -5.90
N GLN A 588 5.39 -21.33 -4.61
CA GLN A 588 4.46 -21.03 -3.52
C GLN A 588 4.19 -19.53 -3.33
N ALA A 589 5.13 -18.67 -3.71
CA ALA A 589 5.17 -17.26 -3.31
C ALA A 589 4.35 -16.31 -4.19
N GLU A 590 3.89 -16.72 -5.38
CA GLU A 590 3.11 -15.84 -6.26
C GLU A 590 1.67 -16.38 -6.36
N ILE A 591 0.68 -15.49 -6.24
CA ILE A 591 -0.67 -15.79 -6.72
C ILE A 591 -0.54 -15.92 -8.23
N SER A 592 -0.68 -17.14 -8.76
CA SER A 592 -0.62 -17.36 -10.20
C SER A 592 -1.82 -16.70 -10.86
N THR A 593 -1.54 -15.72 -11.72
CA THR A 593 -2.51 -15.05 -12.60
C THR A 593 -2.51 -15.65 -14.01
N GLU A 594 -1.85 -16.81 -14.20
CA GLU A 594 -1.56 -17.35 -15.54
C GLU A 594 -2.82 -17.88 -16.24
N ALA A 595 -3.83 -18.34 -15.50
CA ALA A 595 -5.17 -18.61 -16.03
C ALA A 595 -6.03 -17.33 -16.02
N GLN A 596 -6.08 -16.60 -17.12
CA GLN A 596 -7.02 -15.48 -17.29
C GLN A 596 -8.40 -15.99 -17.70
N ASN A 597 -9.43 -15.69 -16.90
CA ASN A 597 -10.83 -15.95 -17.25
C ASN A 597 -11.32 -14.81 -18.15
N SER A 598 -11.21 -14.97 -19.48
CA SER A 598 -11.56 -13.95 -20.47
C SER A 598 -13.06 -13.86 -20.78
N ASP A 599 -13.82 -14.86 -20.34
CA ASP A 599 -15.27 -15.00 -20.50
C ASP A 599 -16.08 -14.40 -19.34
N VAL A 600 -15.41 -13.95 -18.27
CA VAL A 600 -16.06 -13.30 -17.13
C VAL A 600 -16.50 -11.89 -17.50
N LEU A 601 -17.79 -11.61 -17.36
CA LEU A 601 -18.35 -10.26 -17.48
C LEU A 601 -17.62 -9.31 -16.52
N GLN A 602 -16.98 -8.27 -17.05
CA GLN A 602 -16.17 -7.34 -16.26
C GLN A 602 -16.97 -6.10 -15.85
N SER A 603 -16.88 -5.69 -14.59
CA SER A 603 -17.43 -4.41 -14.17
C SER A 603 -16.63 -3.24 -14.77
N PRO A 604 -17.23 -2.07 -15.04
CA PRO A 604 -16.50 -0.87 -15.43
C PRO A 604 -15.37 -0.50 -14.46
N LEU A 605 -15.54 -0.81 -13.16
CA LEU A 605 -14.53 -0.58 -12.13
C LEU A 605 -13.26 -1.42 -12.32
N ASP A 606 -13.36 -2.60 -12.96
CA ASP A 606 -12.20 -3.46 -13.22
C ASP A 606 -11.40 -3.00 -14.42
N SER A 607 -12.05 -2.39 -15.42
CA SER A 607 -11.34 -1.74 -16.54
C SER A 607 -10.47 -0.57 -16.06
N ALA A 608 -10.91 0.14 -15.03
CA ALA A 608 -10.12 1.19 -14.38
C ALA A 608 -8.95 0.62 -13.58
N ALA A 609 -9.01 -0.65 -13.16
CA ALA A 609 -7.96 -1.32 -12.37
C ALA A 609 -6.98 -2.18 -13.19
N ARG A 610 -7.39 -2.72 -14.36
CA ARG A 610 -6.61 -3.68 -15.18
C ARG A 610 -5.74 -3.04 -16.26
N ASP A 611 -6.15 -1.91 -16.84
CA ASP A 611 -5.46 -1.29 -17.99
C ASP A 611 -4.23 -0.44 -17.62
N GLU A 612 -3.64 -0.65 -16.43
CA GLU A 612 -2.51 0.11 -15.86
C GLU A 612 -1.15 -0.63 -15.90
N LEU A 613 -1.03 -1.71 -16.69
CA LEU A 613 0.18 -2.56 -16.80
C LEU A 613 1.15 -2.18 -17.93
#